data_AF-A0A914P5E6-F1
#
_entry.id   AF-A0A914P5E6-F1
#
_cell.length_a   1.000
_cell.length_b   1.000
_cell.length_c   1.000
_cell.angle_alpha   90.00
_cell.angle_beta   90.00
_cell.angle_gamma   90.00
#
_symmetry.space_group_name_H-M   'P 1'
#
loop_
_entity.id
_entity.type
_entity.pdbx_description
1 polymer ?
#
loop_
_entity_poly.entity_id
_entity_poly.type
_entity_poly.pdbx_seq_one_letter_code
_entity_poly.pdbx_strand_id
1 'polypeptide(L)'
;MKVEEEKDRVYELFSAFDSTHDNTIAVSEVPVLIRVLGLAIKESDIKPLLKNWTDKNEERVTYEDFLPVYHALKEKYDKKANNPTTEQFISILSLYDYQGQGIITQQELSRFLGHGTEGLSEREINNLFHSTSALGNEIGISDFVRSVMEDQEIFNESNVSFK
;
A
#
# COMPACT_ATOMS: atom_id res chain seq x y z
N MET A 1 -13.39 -1.59 -2.25
CA MET A 1 -13.65 -1.51 -3.69
C MET A 1 -14.00 -2.93 -4.14
N LYS A 2 -15.17 -3.15 -4.75
CA LYS A 2 -15.54 -4.48 -5.23
C LYS A 2 -14.68 -4.84 -6.43
N VAL A 3 -14.33 -6.11 -6.62
CA VAL A 3 -13.46 -6.60 -7.71
C VAL A 3 -13.98 -6.20 -9.10
N GLU A 4 -15.30 -6.06 -9.23
CA GLU A 4 -15.98 -5.67 -10.47
C GLU A 4 -15.78 -4.18 -10.80
N GLU A 5 -15.87 -3.29 -9.79
CA GLU A 5 -15.61 -1.86 -9.93
C GLU A 5 -14.15 -1.57 -10.35
N GLU A 6 -13.22 -2.44 -9.95
CA GLU A 6 -11.83 -2.32 -10.36
C GLU A 6 -11.62 -2.63 -11.83
N LYS A 7 -12.19 -3.75 -12.31
CA LYS A 7 -12.05 -4.15 -13.71
C LYS A 7 -12.64 -3.11 -14.64
N ASP A 8 -13.81 -2.57 -14.28
CA ASP A 8 -14.46 -1.51 -15.05
C ASP A 8 -13.59 -0.25 -15.08
N ARG A 9 -13.03 0.16 -13.93
CA ARG A 9 -12.12 1.32 -13.86
C ARG A 9 -10.85 1.14 -14.68
N VAL A 10 -10.24 -0.04 -14.64
CA VAL A 10 -9.03 -0.35 -15.43
C VAL A 10 -9.35 -0.29 -16.92
N TYR A 11 -10.49 -0.85 -17.34
CA TYR A 11 -10.94 -0.81 -18.72
C TYR A 11 -11.26 0.62 -19.20
N GLU A 12 -12.01 1.40 -18.42
CA GLU A 12 -12.34 2.79 -18.74
C GLU A 12 -11.09 3.64 -18.96
N LEU A 13 -10.11 3.52 -18.04
CA LEU A 13 -8.85 4.25 -18.15
C LEU A 13 -8.01 3.75 -19.32
N PHE A 14 -7.96 2.44 -19.58
CA PHE A 14 -7.27 1.92 -20.76
C PHE A 14 -7.88 2.45 -22.07
N SER A 15 -9.21 2.42 -22.17
CA SER A 15 -9.96 2.92 -23.33
C SER A 15 -9.75 4.42 -23.55
N ALA A 16 -9.54 5.20 -22.49
CA ALA A 16 -9.22 6.62 -22.61
C ALA A 16 -7.83 6.90 -23.25
N PHE A 17 -6.90 5.94 -23.19
CA PHE A 17 -5.58 6.03 -23.83
C PHE A 17 -5.56 5.40 -25.23
N ASP A 18 -6.50 4.50 -25.53
CA ASP A 18 -6.65 3.90 -26.85
C ASP A 18 -7.23 4.91 -27.86
N SER A 19 -6.33 5.69 -28.46
CA SER A 19 -6.66 6.69 -29.49
C SER A 19 -7.21 6.09 -30.80
N THR A 20 -7.03 4.80 -31.03
CA THR A 20 -7.41 4.10 -32.27
C THR A 20 -8.65 3.25 -32.12
N HIS A 21 -9.15 3.07 -30.89
CA HIS A 21 -10.28 2.21 -30.55
C HIS A 21 -10.10 0.75 -31.02
N ASP A 22 -8.86 0.26 -30.97
CA ASP A 22 -8.48 -1.11 -31.37
C ASP A 22 -8.16 -2.02 -30.16
N ASN A 23 -8.49 -1.57 -28.95
CA ASN A 23 -8.14 -2.18 -27.67
C ASN A 23 -6.64 -2.32 -27.44
N THR A 24 -5.83 -1.42 -28.01
CA THR A 24 -4.38 -1.36 -27.78
C THR A 24 -3.90 0.05 -27.49
N ILE A 25 -2.85 0.17 -26.68
CA ILE A 25 -2.18 1.45 -26.38
C ILE A 25 -0.71 1.37 -26.73
N ALA A 26 -0.03 2.50 -26.88
CA ALA A 26 1.42 2.48 -27.11
C ALA A 26 2.15 1.99 -25.85
N VAL A 27 3.24 1.23 -26.02
CA VAL A 27 4.09 0.79 -24.88
C VAL A 27 4.59 2.00 -24.06
N SER A 28 4.80 3.14 -24.71
CA SER A 28 5.20 4.41 -24.07
C SER A 28 4.13 5.02 -23.16
N GLU A 29 2.86 4.65 -23.32
CA GLU A 29 1.73 5.17 -22.55
C GLU A 29 1.45 4.36 -21.28
N VAL A 30 1.89 3.09 -21.26
CA VAL A 30 1.72 2.17 -20.13
C VAL A 30 2.17 2.76 -18.79
N PRO A 31 3.33 3.45 -18.67
CA PRO A 31 3.75 4.07 -17.41
C PRO A 31 2.80 5.15 -16.90
N VAL A 32 2.20 5.91 -17.80
CA VAL A 32 1.26 6.96 -17.44
C VAL A 32 -0.04 6.33 -16.98
N LEU A 33 -0.56 5.33 -17.71
CA LEU A 33 -1.77 4.61 -17.32
C LEU A 33 -1.66 3.99 -15.93
N ILE A 34 -0.54 3.34 -15.61
CA ILE A 34 -0.29 2.74 -14.29
C ILE A 34 -0.33 3.78 -13.16
N ARG A 35 0.19 4.99 -13.41
CA ARG A 35 0.14 6.09 -12.44
C ARG A 35 -1.27 6.63 -12.26
N VAL A 36 -2.03 6.77 -13.36
CA VAL A 36 -3.44 7.20 -13.32
C VAL A 36 -4.32 6.17 -12.60
N LEU A 37 -3.98 4.88 -12.71
CA LEU A 37 -4.59 3.80 -11.94
C LEU A 37 -4.23 3.82 -10.45
N GLY A 38 -3.35 4.73 -10.02
CA GLY A 38 -3.04 4.99 -8.61
C GLY A 38 -1.80 4.27 -8.08
N LEU A 39 -1.01 3.62 -8.95
CA LEU A 39 0.24 2.96 -8.52
C LEU A 39 1.42 3.93 -8.62
N ALA A 40 2.03 4.24 -7.48
CA ALA A 40 3.20 5.11 -7.39
C ALA A 40 4.50 4.31 -7.67
N ILE A 41 4.77 4.03 -8.95
CA ILE A 41 5.93 3.24 -9.40
C ILE A 41 7.01 4.14 -10.00
N LYS A 42 8.28 3.88 -9.63
CA LYS A 42 9.45 4.59 -10.18
C LYS A 42 9.77 4.11 -11.59
N GLU A 43 10.32 5.01 -12.40
CA GLU A 43 10.79 4.71 -13.76
C GLU A 43 11.79 3.55 -13.81
N SER A 44 12.65 3.40 -12.80
CA SER A 44 13.61 2.29 -12.70
C SER A 44 12.95 0.92 -12.61
N ASP A 45 11.77 0.87 -12.00
CA ASP A 45 11.04 -0.37 -11.72
C ASP A 45 10.09 -0.78 -12.85
N ILE A 46 9.64 0.19 -13.64
CA ILE A 46 8.74 -0.05 -14.77
C ILE A 46 9.48 -0.38 -16.07
N LYS A 47 10.68 0.18 -16.28
CA LYS A 47 11.50 -0.05 -17.47
C LYS A 47 11.75 -1.54 -17.79
N PRO A 48 12.08 -2.40 -16.82
CA PRO A 48 12.23 -3.83 -17.07
C PRO A 48 10.95 -4.51 -17.58
N LEU A 49 9.78 -3.99 -17.21
CA LEU A 49 8.49 -4.53 -17.65
C LEU A 49 8.17 -4.13 -19.08
N LEU A 50 8.42 -2.86 -19.42
CA LEU A 50 8.29 -2.38 -20.80
C LEU A 50 9.21 -3.16 -21.74
N LYS A 51 10.38 -3.58 -21.24
CA LYS A 51 11.36 -4.35 -21.99
C LYS A 51 10.80 -5.66 -22.55
N ASN A 52 9.87 -6.30 -21.84
CA ASN A 52 9.24 -7.55 -22.30
C ASN A 52 8.44 -7.38 -23.60
N TRP A 53 7.86 -6.20 -23.84
CA TRP A 53 7.16 -5.87 -25.08
C TRP A 53 8.13 -5.33 -26.13
N THR A 54 9.05 -4.43 -25.75
CA THR A 54 10.01 -3.87 -26.71
C THR A 54 10.97 -4.91 -27.28
N ASP A 55 11.40 -5.92 -26.48
CA ASP A 55 12.27 -7.00 -26.96
C ASP A 55 11.56 -7.94 -27.95
N LYS A 56 10.21 -7.98 -27.92
CA LYS A 56 9.39 -8.67 -28.91
C LYS A 56 9.11 -7.84 -30.16
N ASN A 57 9.66 -6.61 -30.23
CA ASN A 57 9.40 -5.64 -31.26
C ASN A 57 7.90 -5.23 -31.33
N GLU A 58 7.21 -5.31 -30.18
CA GLU A 58 5.84 -4.84 -30.01
C GLU A 58 5.88 -3.37 -29.59
N GLU A 59 5.27 -2.49 -30.38
CA GLU A 59 5.16 -1.05 -30.08
C GLU A 59 3.83 -0.70 -29.39
N ARG A 60 2.89 -1.65 -29.39
CA ARG A 60 1.54 -1.52 -28.86
C ARG A 60 1.20 -2.72 -27.98
N VAL A 61 0.45 -2.47 -26.90
CA VAL A 61 0.07 -3.46 -25.90
C VAL A 61 -1.45 -3.60 -25.91
N THR A 62 -1.95 -4.83 -25.98
CA THR A 62 -3.39 -5.11 -25.88
C THR A 62 -3.88 -4.99 -24.43
N TYR A 63 -5.18 -4.76 -24.25
CA TYR A 63 -5.76 -4.78 -22.89
C TYR A 63 -5.52 -6.12 -22.18
N GLU A 64 -5.60 -7.24 -22.91
CA GLU A 64 -5.39 -8.59 -22.37
C GLU A 64 -3.95 -8.82 -21.92
N ASP A 65 -2.96 -8.26 -22.62
CA ASP A 65 -1.55 -8.33 -22.24
C ASP A 65 -1.20 -7.36 -21.10
N PHE A 66 -1.89 -6.21 -21.02
CA PHE A 66 -1.69 -5.21 -19.99
C PHE A 66 -2.19 -5.67 -18.61
N LEU A 67 -3.37 -6.29 -18.54
CA LEU A 67 -4.01 -6.73 -17.29
C LEU A 67 -3.10 -7.55 -16.35
N PRO A 68 -2.44 -8.65 -16.79
CA PRO A 68 -1.60 -9.44 -15.92
C PRO A 68 -0.40 -8.64 -15.38
N VAL A 69 0.16 -7.73 -16.20
CA VAL A 69 1.24 -6.83 -15.76
C VAL A 69 0.73 -5.84 -14.72
N TYR A 70 -0.44 -5.24 -14.94
CA TYR A 70 -1.07 -4.35 -13.96
C TYR A 70 -1.33 -5.07 -12.63
N HIS A 71 -1.89 -6.28 -12.64
CA HIS A 71 -2.16 -7.03 -11.42
C HIS A 71 -0.88 -7.38 -10.65
N ALA A 72 0.18 -7.83 -11.33
CA ALA A 72 1.47 -8.09 -10.70
C ALA A 72 2.10 -6.82 -10.11
N LEU A 73 1.95 -5.69 -10.78
CA LEU A 73 2.41 -4.39 -10.28
C LEU A 73 1.60 -3.93 -9.08
N LYS A 74 0.28 -4.13 -9.11
CA LYS A 74 -0.59 -3.80 -8.00
C LYS A 74 -0.23 -4.63 -6.77
N GLU A 75 -0.07 -5.93 -6.90
CA GLU A 75 0.38 -6.80 -5.80
C GLU A 75 1.72 -6.33 -5.20
N LYS A 76 2.64 -5.85 -6.04
CA LYS A 76 3.97 -5.44 -5.58
C LYS A 76 4.01 -4.02 -4.98
N TYR A 77 3.25 -3.07 -5.54
CA TYR A 77 3.40 -1.64 -5.24
C TYR A 77 2.16 -0.98 -4.63
N ASP A 78 1.00 -1.65 -4.63
CA ASP A 78 -0.18 -1.17 -3.94
C ASP A 78 -0.01 -1.38 -2.43
N LYS A 79 0.50 -0.35 -1.77
CA LYS A 79 0.62 -0.30 -0.30
C LYS A 79 -0.71 -0.52 0.41
N LYS A 80 -1.86 -0.27 -0.25
CA LYS A 80 -3.19 -0.58 0.31
C LYS A 80 -3.58 -2.05 0.15
N ALA A 81 -3.08 -2.75 -0.86
CA ALA A 81 -3.32 -4.18 -1.05
C ALA A 81 -2.41 -5.05 -0.16
N ASN A 82 -1.23 -4.55 0.21
CA ASN A 82 -0.28 -5.21 1.11
C ASN A 82 -0.33 -4.72 2.57
N ASN A 83 -1.25 -3.80 2.91
CA ASN A 83 -1.49 -3.52 4.31
C ASN A 83 -2.16 -4.76 4.93
N PRO A 84 -1.56 -5.37 5.96
CA PRO A 84 -2.19 -6.51 6.65
C PRO A 84 -3.59 -6.09 7.09
N THR A 85 -4.59 -6.96 6.97
CA THR A 85 -5.94 -6.62 7.48
C THR A 85 -5.89 -6.36 8.98
N THR A 86 -6.92 -5.73 9.53
CA THR A 86 -7.07 -5.54 10.99
C THR A 86 -6.83 -6.84 11.76
N GLU A 87 -7.38 -7.95 11.29
CA GLU A 87 -7.21 -9.27 11.91
C GLU A 87 -5.77 -9.79 11.80
N GLN A 88 -5.11 -9.57 10.67
CA GLN A 88 -3.71 -9.95 10.48
C GLN A 88 -2.79 -9.12 11.37
N PHE A 89 -3.03 -7.81 11.46
CA PHE A 89 -2.22 -6.90 12.28
C PHE A 89 -2.42 -7.17 13.78
N ILE A 90 -3.67 -7.43 14.22
CA ILE A 90 -3.96 -7.91 15.59
C ILE A 90 -3.22 -9.22 15.83
N SER A 91 -3.31 -10.19 14.92
CA SER A 91 -2.67 -11.51 15.10
C SER A 91 -1.15 -11.40 15.22
N ILE A 92 -0.51 -10.52 14.44
CA ILE A 92 0.93 -10.27 14.52
C ILE A 92 1.30 -9.63 15.86
N LEU A 93 0.55 -8.62 16.32
CA LEU A 93 0.80 -7.99 17.63
C LEU A 93 0.53 -8.95 18.79
N SER A 94 -0.47 -9.83 18.68
CA SER A 94 -0.76 -10.86 19.69
C SER A 94 0.34 -11.90 19.83
N LEU A 95 1.25 -12.06 18.85
CA LEU A 95 2.45 -12.89 19.03
C LEU A 95 3.41 -12.32 20.09
N TYR A 96 3.32 -11.02 20.36
CA TYR A 96 4.13 -10.34 21.37
C TYR A 96 3.44 -10.29 22.75
N ASP A 97 2.13 -10.52 22.80
CA ASP A 97 1.39 -10.70 24.05
C ASP A 97 1.48 -12.17 24.53
N TYR A 98 2.60 -12.50 25.17
CA TYR A 98 2.83 -13.83 25.74
C TYR A 98 1.81 -14.22 26.82
N GLN A 99 1.09 -13.25 27.39
CA GLN A 99 0.12 -13.47 28.46
C GLN A 99 -1.31 -13.68 27.91
N GLY A 100 -1.55 -13.39 26.63
CA GLY A 100 -2.85 -13.55 25.97
C GLY A 100 -3.95 -12.66 26.56
N GLN A 101 -3.57 -11.53 27.15
CA GLN A 101 -4.48 -10.57 27.78
C GLN A 101 -5.14 -9.62 26.76
N GLY A 102 -4.65 -9.61 25.52
CA GLY A 102 -5.06 -8.70 24.46
C GLY A 102 -4.53 -7.28 24.64
N ILE A 103 -3.50 -7.10 25.47
CA ILE A 103 -2.87 -5.81 25.74
C ILE A 103 -1.40 -5.83 25.34
N ILE A 104 -0.86 -4.66 25.00
CA ILE A 104 0.56 -4.46 24.72
C ILE A 104 1.07 -3.24 25.50
N THR A 105 2.28 -3.34 26.03
CA THR A 105 2.94 -2.22 26.71
C THR A 105 3.66 -1.32 25.71
N GLN A 106 3.92 -0.07 26.10
CA GLN A 106 4.73 0.86 25.30
C GLN A 106 6.11 0.30 24.92
N GLN A 107 6.73 -0.47 25.84
CA GLN A 107 8.05 -1.06 25.61
C GLN A 107 8.01 -2.19 24.57
N GLU A 108 6.97 -3.01 24.58
CA GLU A 108 6.75 -4.07 23.59
C GLU A 108 6.41 -3.49 22.22
N LEU A 109 5.55 -2.47 22.18
CA LEU A 109 5.23 -1.75 20.96
C LEU A 109 6.48 -1.07 20.36
N SER A 110 7.33 -0.50 21.21
CA SER A 110 8.61 0.08 20.79
C SER A 110 9.57 -0.95 20.20
N ARG A 111 9.61 -2.17 20.76
CA ARG A 111 10.42 -3.26 20.19
C ARG A 111 9.85 -3.76 18.87
N PHE A 112 8.53 -3.79 18.74
CA PHE A 112 7.85 -4.25 17.54
C PHE A 112 7.99 -3.25 16.37
N LEU A 113 7.65 -1.98 16.60
CA LEU A 113 7.67 -0.94 15.56
C LEU A 113 9.05 -0.29 15.36
N GLY A 114 9.97 -0.45 16.31
CA GLY A 114 11.31 0.13 16.25
C GLY A 114 12.41 -0.77 15.64
N HIS A 115 12.13 -2.04 15.36
CA HIS A 115 13.11 -2.93 14.71
C HIS A 115 13.03 -2.84 13.17
N GLY A 116 13.92 -2.06 12.57
CA GLY A 116 14.13 -2.04 11.12
C GLY A 116 14.69 -0.71 10.62
N THR A 117 15.24 -0.68 9.41
CA THR A 117 15.69 0.57 8.75
C THR A 117 14.53 1.48 8.34
N GLU A 118 13.30 0.95 8.37
CA GLU A 118 12.03 1.64 8.10
C GLU A 118 11.11 1.66 9.35
N GLY A 119 11.66 1.33 10.53
CA GLY A 119 10.93 1.36 11.80
C GLY A 119 10.62 2.79 12.25
N LEU A 120 9.58 2.95 13.07
CA LEU A 120 9.21 4.23 13.64
C LEU A 120 10.24 4.66 14.70
N SER A 121 10.49 5.96 14.78
CA SER A 121 11.31 6.52 15.86
C SER A 121 10.60 6.40 17.21
N GLU A 122 11.36 6.37 18.31
CA GLU A 122 10.78 6.38 19.66
C GLU A 122 9.76 7.52 19.87
N ARG A 123 9.99 8.68 19.23
CA ARG A 123 9.06 9.81 19.28
C ARG A 123 7.73 9.52 18.59
N GLU A 124 7.77 8.92 17.40
CA GLU A 124 6.56 8.53 16.67
C GLU A 124 5.79 7.44 17.41
N ILE A 125 6.50 6.46 17.96
CA ILE A 125 5.90 5.39 18.77
C ILE A 125 5.25 5.98 20.03
N ASN A 126 5.92 6.92 20.71
CA ASN A 126 5.34 7.61 21.85
C ASN A 126 4.08 8.39 21.45
N ASN A 127 4.10 9.11 20.33
CA ASN A 127 2.94 9.87 19.88
C ASN A 127 1.76 8.94 19.55
N LEU A 128 2.00 7.84 18.84
CA LEU A 128 0.99 6.81 18.54
C LEU A 128 0.44 6.16 19.81
N PHE A 129 1.30 5.91 20.79
CA PHE A 129 0.89 5.34 22.06
C PHE A 129 0.00 6.30 22.86
N HIS A 130 0.35 7.59 22.93
CA HIS A 130 -0.45 8.59 23.66
C HIS A 130 -1.75 8.96 22.95
N SER A 131 -1.82 8.87 21.62
CA SER A 131 -3.07 9.14 20.89
C SER A 131 -4.11 8.03 21.06
N THR A 132 -3.68 6.83 21.45
CA THR A 132 -4.52 5.63 21.51
C THR A 132 -4.71 5.09 22.94
N SER A 133 -3.80 5.38 23.87
CA SER A 133 -3.90 5.01 25.28
C SER A 133 -4.90 5.92 26.02
N ALA A 134 -6.02 5.34 26.47
CA ALA A 134 -6.98 6.04 27.32
C ALA A 134 -6.67 5.90 28.83
N LEU A 135 -5.91 4.88 29.25
CA LEU A 135 -5.91 4.40 30.65
C LEU A 135 -4.55 3.90 31.20
N GLY A 136 -3.40 4.30 30.64
CA GLY A 136 -2.10 4.05 31.31
C GLY A 136 -0.95 3.63 30.38
N ASN A 137 -0.05 2.79 30.91
CA ASN A 137 1.13 2.25 30.22
C ASN A 137 0.85 0.98 29.37
N GLU A 138 -0.43 0.65 29.21
CA GLU A 138 -0.94 -0.52 28.49
C GLU A 138 -2.05 -0.07 27.53
N ILE A 139 -2.12 -0.72 26.37
CA ILE A 139 -3.17 -0.49 25.38
C ILE A 139 -3.73 -1.81 24.88
N GLY A 140 -5.05 -1.86 24.67
CA GLY A 140 -5.70 -3.00 24.00
C GLY A 140 -5.25 -3.10 22.54
N ILE A 141 -4.70 -4.25 22.15
CA ILE A 141 -4.17 -4.50 20.79
C ILE A 141 -5.26 -4.24 19.74
N SER A 142 -6.47 -4.76 19.96
CA SER A 142 -7.59 -4.57 19.03
C SER A 142 -7.98 -3.10 18.85
N ASP A 143 -7.97 -2.32 19.93
CA ASP A 143 -8.33 -0.89 19.89
C ASP A 143 -7.22 -0.06 19.25
N PHE A 144 -5.95 -0.38 19.55
CA PHE A 144 -4.79 0.21 18.90
C PHE A 144 -4.82 -0.02 17.39
N VAL A 145 -4.95 -1.28 16.96
CA VAL A 145 -5.00 -1.63 15.54
C VAL A 145 -6.16 -0.94 14.86
N ARG A 146 -7.35 -0.94 15.48
CA ARG A 146 -8.52 -0.27 14.92
C ARG A 146 -8.25 1.23 14.74
N SER A 147 -7.76 1.93 15.76
CA SER A 147 -7.46 3.36 15.67
C SER A 147 -6.39 3.63 14.60
N VAL A 148 -5.28 2.87 14.57
CA VAL A 148 -4.21 3.06 13.57
C VAL A 148 -4.70 2.79 12.14
N MET A 149 -5.62 1.83 11.95
CA MET A 149 -6.12 1.49 10.63
C MET A 149 -7.27 2.37 10.16
N GLU A 150 -8.13 2.84 11.07
CA GLU A 150 -9.22 3.78 10.81
C GLU A 150 -8.71 5.22 10.64
N ASP A 151 -7.71 5.64 11.43
CA ASP A 151 -7.09 6.97 11.34
C ASP A 151 -5.97 7.01 10.29
N GLN A 152 -6.33 6.94 9.01
CA GLN A 152 -5.43 7.22 7.88
C GLN A 152 -4.94 8.70 7.85
N GLU A 153 -5.42 9.56 8.76
CA GLU A 153 -5.02 10.97 8.89
C GLU A 153 -3.77 11.20 9.75
N ILE A 154 -3.35 10.25 10.59
CA ILE A 154 -2.17 10.43 11.46
C ILE A 154 -0.86 10.39 10.66
N PHE A 155 -0.85 9.66 9.54
CA PHE A 155 0.28 9.60 8.60
C PHE A 155 0.21 10.64 7.48
N ASN A 156 -0.81 11.51 7.48
CA ASN A 156 -0.98 12.51 6.43
C ASN A 156 -0.07 13.70 6.72
N GLU A 157 0.78 14.05 5.74
CA GLU A 157 1.96 14.93 5.79
C GLU A 157 1.66 16.43 6.08
N SER A 158 0.71 16.75 6.97
CA SER A 158 0.32 18.13 7.26
C SER A 158 0.82 18.66 8.60
N ASN A 159 1.49 17.86 9.44
CA ASN A 159 2.00 18.32 10.74
C ASN A 159 3.50 18.10 11.00
N VAL A 160 4.25 17.54 10.04
CA VAL A 160 5.71 17.53 10.10
C VAL A 160 6.23 18.78 9.41
N SER A 161 6.22 19.89 10.14
CA SER A 161 6.95 21.09 9.71
C SER A 161 8.43 20.80 9.78
N PHE A 162 9.06 20.53 8.63
CA PHE A 162 10.50 20.59 8.50
C PHE A 162 10.92 22.07 8.65
N LYS A 163 11.58 22.37 9.77
CA LYS A 163 12.54 23.48 9.86
C LYS A 163 13.94 22.91 9.85
#